data_AF-A0A1H5LIF6-F1
#
_entry.id   AF-A0A1H5LIF6-F1
#
_cell.length_a   1.000
_cell.length_b   1.000
_cell.length_c   1.000
_cell.angle_alpha   90.00
_cell.angle_beta   90.00
_cell.angle_gamma   90.00
#
_symmetry.space_group_name_H-M   'P 1'
#
loop_
_entity.id
_entity.type
_entity.pdbx_description
1 polymer ?
#
loop_
_entity_poly.entity_id
_entity_poly.type
_entity_poly.pdbx_seq_one_letter_code
_entity_poly.pdbx_strand_id
1 'polypeptide(L)'
;MPQSHPARSFVRPLIASLSLASLSLAFAATVAHAAPAADIRALAQQEQQPLLDTLRDLVQIESGSKDIEGLNQIAARIAGQLKELGGAVDILQTTDIYRLDDTPEKIGPAVQAVFKGTGSAKIMLIAHMDTVYLKGMLKDQPFRVDGDKAYGLGIADDKQGIATIIHSVALLQKLNFKDYGTLTVLINGDEEISSPGW
;
A
#
# COMPACT_ATOMS: atom_id res chain seq x y z
N MET A 1 -89.18 26.79 69.44
CA MET A 1 -89.12 25.42 70.02
C MET A 1 -88.71 24.45 68.92
N PRO A 2 -87.90 23.42 69.22
CA PRO A 2 -86.49 23.49 68.83
C PRO A 2 -85.89 22.19 68.22
N GLN A 3 -84.59 22.30 67.88
CA GLN A 3 -83.51 21.27 67.89
C GLN A 3 -83.23 20.54 66.57
N SER A 4 -81.99 20.25 66.14
CA SER A 4 -80.63 20.59 66.62
C SER A 4 -79.60 20.06 65.59
N HIS A 5 -78.55 20.83 65.29
CA HIS A 5 -77.28 20.49 64.61
C HIS A 5 -76.45 19.42 65.38
N PRO A 6 -75.41 18.71 64.84
CA PRO A 6 -74.12 19.25 64.31
C PRO A 6 -73.48 18.45 63.12
N ALA A 7 -72.70 19.01 62.19
CA ALA A 7 -71.37 19.67 62.17
C ALA A 7 -70.20 18.77 61.74
N ARG A 8 -69.19 19.42 61.12
CA ARG A 8 -67.82 19.03 60.71
C ARG A 8 -67.65 18.78 59.21
N SER A 9 -66.58 19.18 58.54
CA SER A 9 -65.47 20.09 58.81
C SER A 9 -64.66 20.20 57.50
N PHE A 10 -64.08 21.37 57.28
CA PHE A 10 -63.07 21.79 56.30
C PHE A 10 -62.13 20.72 55.72
N VAL A 11 -61.73 20.89 54.45
CA VAL A 11 -60.39 21.37 54.04
C VAL A 11 -60.37 21.56 52.50
N ARG A 12 -59.77 22.66 52.04
CA ARG A 12 -59.38 22.93 50.65
C ARG A 12 -57.87 23.18 50.65
N PRO A 13 -57.11 22.66 49.67
CA PRO A 13 -56.14 23.48 48.92
C PRO A 13 -56.17 23.11 47.41
N LEU A 14 -56.19 24.03 46.44
CA LEU A 14 -55.11 24.85 45.85
C LEU A 14 -53.83 24.11 45.38
N ILE A 15 -53.67 24.12 44.03
CA ILE A 15 -52.45 24.23 43.19
C ILE A 15 -51.47 23.04 43.16
N ALA A 16 -51.21 22.54 41.95
CA ALA A 16 -49.87 22.31 41.35
C ALA A 16 -50.06 21.58 39.99
N SER A 17 -49.65 22.18 38.85
CA SER A 17 -48.44 21.77 38.09
C SER A 17 -48.70 20.53 37.21
N LEU A 18 -48.22 20.33 35.98
CA LEU A 18 -47.09 20.86 35.23
C LEU A 18 -47.28 20.43 33.76
N SER A 19 -46.73 21.22 32.86
CA SER A 19 -46.69 21.10 31.40
C SER A 19 -46.29 19.72 30.86
N LEU A 20 -47.09 19.12 29.97
CA LEU A 20 -46.60 18.12 29.01
C LEU A 20 -46.25 18.83 27.70
N ALA A 21 -45.04 19.40 27.64
CA ALA A 21 -44.38 19.67 26.37
C ALA A 21 -43.82 18.33 25.87
N SER A 22 -44.59 17.63 25.03
CA SER A 22 -44.12 16.45 24.30
C SER A 22 -43.08 16.88 23.27
N LEU A 23 -41.83 16.88 23.70
CA LEU A 23 -40.65 17.10 22.89
C LEU A 23 -40.45 15.89 21.97
N SER A 24 -40.98 15.97 20.75
CA SER A 24 -40.70 15.01 19.68
C SER A 24 -39.25 15.18 19.23
N LEU A 25 -38.32 14.48 19.89
CA LEU A 25 -36.98 14.21 19.36
C LEU A 25 -37.14 13.27 18.16
N ALA A 26 -37.27 13.85 16.96
CA ALA A 26 -37.01 13.12 15.74
C ALA A 26 -35.52 12.78 15.71
N PHE A 27 -35.19 11.51 15.95
CA PHE A 27 -33.88 10.96 15.63
C PHE A 27 -33.68 11.08 14.12
N ALA A 28 -33.00 12.14 13.68
CA ALA A 28 -32.38 12.17 12.38
C ALA A 28 -31.20 11.19 12.45
N ALA A 29 -31.47 9.91 12.17
CA ALA A 29 -30.42 8.96 11.85
C ALA A 29 -29.76 9.44 10.57
N THR A 30 -28.64 10.14 10.68
CA THR A 30 -27.74 10.36 9.56
C THR A 30 -27.22 8.98 9.18
N VAL A 31 -27.83 8.37 8.18
CA VAL A 31 -27.27 7.20 7.51
C VAL A 31 -25.97 7.69 6.89
N ALA A 32 -24.85 7.43 7.58
CA ALA A 32 -23.52 7.64 7.04
C ALA A 32 -23.44 6.82 5.75
N HIS A 33 -23.59 7.48 4.60
CA HIS A 33 -23.28 6.88 3.32
C HIS A 33 -21.77 6.68 3.33
N ALA A 34 -21.33 5.44 3.54
CA ALA A 34 -19.99 5.06 3.14
C ALA A 34 -19.85 5.44 1.67
N ALA A 35 -18.78 6.15 1.31
CA ALA A 35 -18.45 6.38 -0.09
C ALA A 35 -18.50 5.03 -0.81
N PRO A 36 -19.06 4.93 -2.02
CA PRO A 36 -19.08 3.67 -2.75
C PRO A 36 -17.64 3.17 -2.79
N ALA A 37 -17.39 2.01 -2.20
CA ALA A 37 -16.08 1.39 -2.29
C ALA A 37 -15.80 1.26 -3.78
N ALA A 38 -14.76 1.94 -4.27
CA ALA A 38 -14.37 1.84 -5.66
C ALA A 38 -14.25 0.35 -5.99
N ASP A 39 -14.65 -0.05 -7.20
CA ASP A 39 -14.45 -1.43 -7.65
C ASP A 39 -12.94 -1.63 -7.90
N ILE A 40 -12.21 -1.89 -6.82
CA ILE A 40 -10.76 -2.10 -6.82
C ILE A 40 -10.42 -3.25 -7.77
N ARG A 41 -11.29 -4.25 -7.90
CA ARG A 41 -11.09 -5.37 -8.82
C ARG A 41 -11.14 -4.89 -10.27
N ALA A 42 -12.15 -4.10 -10.64
CA ALA A 42 -12.24 -3.55 -12.00
C ALA A 42 -11.04 -2.64 -12.33
N LEU A 43 -10.57 -1.83 -11.37
CA LEU A 43 -9.38 -1.00 -11.55
C LEU A 43 -8.10 -1.82 -11.67
N ALA A 44 -7.95 -2.87 -10.85
CA ALA A 44 -6.82 -3.78 -10.94
C ALA A 44 -6.80 -4.55 -12.28
N GLN A 45 -7.97 -4.90 -12.82
CA GLN A 45 -8.07 -5.52 -14.15
C GLN A 45 -7.57 -4.58 -15.26
N GLN A 46 -7.80 -3.27 -15.15
CA GLN A 46 -7.27 -2.28 -16.11
C GLN A 46 -5.74 -2.14 -16.03
N GLU A 47 -5.12 -2.56 -14.93
CA GLU A 47 -3.67 -2.51 -14.71
C GLU A 47 -2.95 -3.76 -15.20
N GLN A 48 -3.67 -4.78 -15.68
CA GLN A 48 -3.06 -6.03 -16.15
C GLN A 48 -2.03 -5.80 -17.27
N GLN A 49 -2.40 -5.08 -18.33
CA GLN A 49 -1.48 -4.83 -19.44
C GLN A 49 -0.33 -3.89 -19.04
N PRO A 50 -0.56 -2.76 -18.35
CA PRO A 50 0.52 -1.94 -17.80
C PRO A 50 1.51 -2.72 -16.92
N LEU A 51 1.02 -3.63 -16.08
CA LEU A 51 1.87 -4.48 -15.25
C LEU A 51 2.71 -5.45 -16.08
N LEU A 52 2.13 -6.06 -17.11
CA LEU A 52 2.88 -6.91 -18.05
C LEU A 52 3.95 -6.12 -18.82
N ASP A 53 3.67 -4.86 -19.17
CA ASP A 53 4.65 -3.99 -19.82
C ASP A 53 5.80 -3.63 -18.87
N THR A 54 5.50 -3.30 -17.60
CA THR A 54 6.53 -3.13 -16.57
C THR A 54 7.36 -4.40 -16.38
N LEU A 55 6.71 -5.57 -16.30
CA LEU A 55 7.39 -6.86 -16.20
C LEU A 55 8.32 -7.13 -17.38
N ARG A 56 7.87 -6.90 -18.61
CA ARG A 56 8.71 -7.02 -19.81
C ARG A 56 9.95 -6.15 -19.67
N ASP A 57 9.77 -4.88 -19.31
CA ASP A 57 10.85 -3.90 -19.24
C ASP A 57 11.85 -4.26 -18.12
N LEU A 58 11.38 -4.75 -16.97
CA LEU A 58 12.25 -5.23 -15.88
C LEU A 58 12.97 -6.53 -16.27
N VAL A 59 12.29 -7.49 -16.89
CA VAL A 59 12.87 -8.77 -17.34
C VAL A 59 13.99 -8.52 -18.36
N GLN A 60 13.84 -7.52 -19.21
CA GLN A 60 14.82 -7.17 -20.24
C GLN A 60 16.16 -6.64 -19.66
N ILE A 61 16.21 -6.30 -18.37
CA ILE A 61 17.43 -5.89 -17.68
C ILE A 61 17.97 -7.10 -16.90
N GLU A 62 19.12 -7.64 -17.32
CA GLU A 62 19.81 -8.67 -16.56
C GLU A 62 20.35 -8.05 -15.26
N SER A 63 20.06 -8.69 -14.12
CA SER A 63 20.36 -8.15 -12.79
C SER A 63 20.83 -9.26 -11.86
N GLY A 64 21.76 -10.11 -12.30
CA GLY A 64 22.37 -11.09 -11.40
C GLY A 64 22.99 -10.42 -10.17
N SER A 65 22.97 -11.04 -8.98
CA SER A 65 23.46 -10.41 -7.73
C SER A 65 24.92 -9.94 -7.77
N LYS A 66 25.70 -10.44 -8.73
CA LYS A 66 27.11 -10.06 -8.96
C LYS A 66 27.30 -9.12 -10.15
N ASP A 67 26.24 -8.81 -10.92
CA ASP A 67 26.26 -7.87 -12.05
C ASP A 67 25.93 -6.45 -11.59
N ILE A 68 26.93 -5.75 -11.07
CA ILE A 68 26.78 -4.37 -10.58
C ILE A 68 26.30 -3.42 -11.67
N GLU A 69 26.65 -3.64 -12.94
CA GLU A 69 26.15 -2.81 -14.03
C GLU A 69 24.65 -3.00 -14.21
N GLY A 70 24.20 -4.26 -14.29
CA GLY A 70 22.79 -4.63 -14.39
C GLY A 70 21.97 -4.13 -13.21
N LEU A 71 22.48 -4.31 -11.99
CA LEU A 71 21.84 -3.84 -10.75
C LEU A 71 21.67 -2.32 -10.73
N ASN A 72 22.67 -1.55 -11.21
CA ASN A 72 22.52 -0.09 -11.33
C ASN A 72 21.49 0.32 -12.40
N GLN A 73 21.41 -0.41 -13.53
CA GLN A 73 20.43 -0.13 -14.58
C GLN A 73 19.00 -0.39 -14.09
N ILE A 74 18.74 -1.53 -13.45
CA ILE A 74 17.41 -1.87 -12.94
C ILE A 74 17.03 -0.97 -11.76
N ALA A 75 17.96 -0.63 -10.86
CA ALA A 75 17.72 0.33 -9.78
C ALA A 75 17.31 1.70 -10.32
N ALA A 76 18.00 2.22 -11.34
CA ALA A 76 17.66 3.49 -11.97
C ALA A 76 16.27 3.45 -12.62
N ARG A 77 15.91 2.34 -13.27
CA ARG A 77 14.58 2.15 -13.87
C ARG A 77 13.48 2.17 -12.81
N ILE A 78 13.62 1.38 -11.75
CA ILE A 78 12.67 1.29 -10.63
C ILE A 78 12.53 2.64 -9.93
N ALA A 79 13.66 3.30 -9.64
CA ALA A 79 13.68 4.61 -9.01
C ALA A 79 12.95 5.67 -9.86
N GLY A 80 13.14 5.63 -11.19
CA GLY A 80 12.42 6.47 -12.14
C GLY A 80 10.91 6.30 -12.04
N GLN A 81 10.42 5.05 -12.08
CA GLN A 81 8.99 4.75 -11.99
C GLN A 81 8.37 5.17 -10.66
N LEU A 82 9.04 4.89 -9.54
CA LEU A 82 8.57 5.31 -8.21
C LEU A 82 8.55 6.84 -8.05
N LYS A 83 9.50 7.54 -8.68
CA LYS A 83 9.55 9.01 -8.70
C LYS A 83 8.45 9.62 -9.56
N GLU A 84 8.14 9.03 -10.71
CA GLU A 84 7.00 9.43 -11.57
C GLU A 84 5.66 9.30 -10.83
N LEU A 85 5.55 8.30 -9.95
CA LEU A 85 4.44 8.14 -9.02
C LEU A 85 4.51 9.12 -7.82
N GLY A 86 5.41 10.10 -7.80
CA GLY A 86 5.49 11.11 -6.75
C GLY A 86 6.15 10.65 -5.45
N GLY A 87 6.91 9.56 -5.48
CA GLY A 87 7.74 9.15 -4.35
C GLY A 87 8.93 10.09 -4.15
N ALA A 88 9.31 10.32 -2.90
CA ALA A 88 10.65 10.80 -2.58
C ALA A 88 11.59 9.59 -2.67
N VAL A 89 12.47 9.56 -3.68
CA VAL A 89 13.24 8.37 -4.05
C VAL A 89 14.74 8.60 -3.88
N ASP A 90 15.40 7.65 -3.21
CA ASP A 90 16.85 7.58 -3.06
C ASP A 90 17.36 6.22 -3.54
N ILE A 91 18.50 6.22 -4.25
CA ILE A 91 19.26 5.01 -4.56
C ILE A 91 20.37 4.92 -3.50
N LEU A 92 20.24 3.94 -2.62
CA LEU A 92 21.10 3.76 -1.46
C LEU A 92 22.28 2.85 -1.80
N GLN A 93 23.44 3.18 -1.26
CA GLN A 93 24.65 2.38 -1.33
C GLN A 93 25.02 1.94 0.09
N THR A 94 25.27 0.65 0.30
CA THR A 94 25.70 0.15 1.60
C THR A 94 27.21 0.26 1.77
N THR A 95 27.65 0.54 2.99
CA THR A 95 29.07 0.50 3.39
C THR A 95 29.36 -0.51 4.47
N ASP A 96 28.32 -1.06 5.10
CA ASP A 96 28.42 -2.08 6.14
C ASP A 96 27.93 -3.41 5.56
N ILE A 97 28.86 -4.34 5.35
CA ILE A 97 28.60 -5.58 4.61
C ILE A 97 28.90 -6.77 5.50
N TYR A 98 27.89 -7.58 5.78
CA TYR A 98 28.05 -8.86 6.45
C TYR A 98 28.53 -9.91 5.44
N ARG A 99 29.82 -10.24 5.46
CA ARG A 99 30.43 -11.12 4.45
C ARG A 99 30.22 -12.60 4.77
N LEU A 100 29.57 -13.30 3.84
CA LEU A 100 29.49 -14.75 3.70
C LEU A 100 30.41 -15.23 2.57
N ASP A 101 30.53 -16.55 2.37
CA ASP A 101 31.46 -17.15 1.41
C ASP A 101 31.18 -16.74 -0.05
N ASP A 102 29.93 -16.48 -0.41
CA ASP A 102 29.48 -16.13 -1.75
C ASP A 102 29.32 -14.62 -2.00
N THR A 103 29.53 -13.81 -0.95
CA THR A 103 29.41 -12.34 -1.00
C THR A 103 30.45 -11.73 -1.95
N PRO A 104 30.03 -11.00 -3.01
CA PRO A 104 30.95 -10.37 -3.94
C PRO A 104 31.70 -9.19 -3.30
N GLU A 105 32.77 -8.72 -3.94
CA GLU A 105 33.56 -7.58 -3.46
C GLU A 105 32.74 -6.28 -3.36
N LYS A 106 31.75 -6.13 -4.25
CA LYS A 106 30.82 -5.01 -4.33
C LYS A 106 29.40 -5.53 -4.26
N ILE A 107 28.56 -4.81 -3.53
CA ILE A 107 27.12 -5.07 -3.41
C ILE A 107 26.37 -4.08 -4.27
N GLY A 108 25.24 -4.52 -4.85
CA GLY A 108 24.35 -3.65 -5.60
C GLY A 108 23.65 -2.61 -4.73
N PRO A 109 23.10 -1.54 -5.32
CA PRO A 109 22.29 -0.58 -4.59
C PRO A 109 20.99 -1.19 -4.06
N ALA A 110 20.35 -0.46 -3.14
CA ALA A 110 18.92 -0.56 -2.89
C ALA A 110 18.20 0.69 -3.41
N VAL A 111 16.91 0.57 -3.74
CA VAL A 111 16.03 1.69 -4.04
C VAL A 111 15.06 1.88 -2.87
N GLN A 112 15.05 3.07 -2.29
CA GLN A 112 14.06 3.47 -1.30
C GLN A 112 13.14 4.53 -1.91
N ALA A 113 11.82 4.36 -1.75
CA ALA A 113 10.85 5.40 -2.08
C ALA A 113 9.89 5.63 -0.90
N VAL A 114 9.61 6.90 -0.59
CA VAL A 114 8.73 7.29 0.51
C VAL A 114 7.55 8.10 -0.03
N PHE A 115 6.34 7.68 0.35
CA PHE A 115 5.08 8.37 0.07
C PHE A 115 4.41 8.80 1.38
N LYS A 116 3.90 10.04 1.43
CA LYS A 116 3.20 10.59 2.59
C LYS A 116 1.71 10.70 2.32
N GLY A 117 0.91 10.22 3.26
CA GLY A 117 -0.53 10.41 3.27
C GLY A 117 -0.98 11.27 4.45
N THR A 118 -2.26 11.22 4.77
CA THR A 118 -2.92 11.99 5.83
C THR A 118 -3.28 11.15 7.06
N GLY A 119 -3.07 9.83 7.00
CA GLY A 119 -3.35 8.90 8.09
C GLY A 119 -2.17 8.75 9.07
N SER A 120 -2.19 7.69 9.87
CA SER A 120 -1.15 7.40 10.88
C SER A 120 -0.37 6.10 10.63
N ALA A 121 -0.89 5.19 9.80
CA ALA A 121 -0.27 3.90 9.53
C ALA A 121 1.10 4.04 8.87
N LYS A 122 2.07 3.23 9.31
CA LYS A 122 3.40 3.12 8.70
C LYS A 122 3.51 1.73 8.07
N ILE A 123 3.69 1.69 6.77
CA ILE A 123 3.70 0.46 5.97
C ILE A 123 5.02 0.41 5.20
N MET A 124 5.65 -0.76 5.17
CA MET A 124 6.81 -1.03 4.33
C MET A 124 6.49 -2.17 3.37
N LEU A 125 6.75 -1.95 2.09
CA LEU A 125 6.70 -2.97 1.05
C LEU A 125 8.13 -3.26 0.62
N ILE A 126 8.47 -4.54 0.56
CA ILE A 126 9.80 -5.02 0.19
C ILE A 126 9.71 -5.95 -1.01
N ALA A 127 10.75 -5.93 -1.84
CA ALA A 127 11.01 -6.83 -2.96
C ALA A 127 12.52 -6.82 -3.23
N HIS A 128 13.02 -7.67 -4.12
CA HIS A 128 14.43 -7.60 -4.55
C HIS A 128 14.56 -7.56 -6.07
N MET A 129 15.56 -6.82 -6.54
CA MET A 129 15.80 -6.60 -7.97
C MET A 129 16.87 -7.52 -8.55
N ASP A 130 17.68 -8.14 -7.68
CA ASP A 130 18.66 -9.11 -8.12
C ASP A 130 18.04 -10.46 -8.43
N THR A 131 18.80 -11.29 -9.13
CA THR A 131 18.37 -12.65 -9.49
C THR A 131 19.55 -13.60 -9.38
N VAL A 132 19.28 -14.90 -9.28
CA VAL A 132 20.33 -15.95 -9.39
C VAL A 132 21.00 -16.07 -10.77
N TYR A 133 20.48 -15.39 -11.80
CA TYR A 133 20.89 -15.66 -13.19
C TYR A 133 22.14 -14.88 -13.62
N LEU A 134 22.90 -15.46 -14.54
CA LEU A 134 24.13 -14.88 -15.07
C LEU A 134 23.86 -13.98 -16.27
N LYS A 135 24.73 -12.98 -16.46
CA LYS A 135 24.73 -12.11 -17.64
C LYS A 135 24.84 -12.92 -18.93
N GLY A 136 24.05 -12.56 -19.94
CA GLY A 136 23.94 -13.21 -21.24
C GLY A 136 22.91 -14.35 -21.34
N MET A 137 22.22 -14.71 -20.26
CA MET A 137 21.17 -15.75 -20.25
C MET A 137 19.82 -15.26 -20.81
N LEU A 138 19.59 -13.95 -20.83
CA LEU A 138 18.34 -13.34 -21.33
C LEU A 138 18.04 -13.72 -22.78
N LYS A 139 19.07 -13.87 -23.62
CA LYS A 139 18.91 -14.24 -25.03
C LYS A 139 18.18 -15.57 -25.23
N ASP A 140 18.31 -16.48 -24.26
CA ASP A 140 17.73 -17.83 -24.31
C ASP A 140 16.38 -17.88 -23.56
N GLN A 141 16.12 -16.92 -22.68
CA GLN A 141 14.90 -16.83 -21.85
C GLN A 141 14.28 -15.41 -21.89
N PRO A 142 13.91 -14.91 -23.09
CA PRO A 142 13.35 -13.57 -23.24
C PRO A 142 11.95 -13.49 -22.62
N PHE A 143 11.49 -12.26 -22.38
CA PHE A 143 10.10 -12.04 -22.02
C PHE A 143 9.17 -12.53 -23.14
N ARG A 144 8.17 -13.35 -22.78
CA ARG A 144 7.08 -13.73 -23.69
C ARG A 144 5.81 -14.03 -22.90
N VAL A 145 4.67 -13.86 -23.57
CA VAL A 145 3.36 -14.28 -23.05
C VAL A 145 2.83 -15.40 -23.94
N ASP A 146 2.33 -16.46 -23.30
CA ASP A 146 1.77 -17.64 -23.96
C ASP A 146 0.54 -18.10 -23.17
N GLY A 147 -0.64 -17.83 -23.75
CA GLY A 147 -1.91 -18.02 -23.08
C GLY A 147 -2.04 -17.20 -21.80
N ASP A 148 -2.21 -17.88 -20.69
CA ASP A 148 -2.37 -17.31 -19.34
C ASP A 148 -1.05 -17.18 -18.56
N LYS A 149 0.10 -17.44 -19.22
CA LYS A 149 1.42 -17.43 -18.60
C LYS A 149 2.35 -16.40 -19.23
N ALA A 150 3.05 -15.66 -18.39
CA ALA A 150 4.19 -14.85 -18.77
C ALA A 150 5.48 -15.58 -18.36
N TYR A 151 6.47 -15.55 -19.24
CA TYR A 151 7.78 -16.19 -19.05
C TYR A 151 8.88 -15.14 -19.18
N GLY A 152 9.97 -15.31 -18.45
CA GLY A 152 11.12 -14.42 -18.50
C GLY A 152 12.09 -14.68 -17.35
N LEU A 153 13.35 -14.29 -17.53
CA LEU A 153 14.41 -14.41 -16.53
C LEU A 153 14.08 -13.59 -15.27
N GLY A 154 14.00 -14.26 -14.11
CA GLY A 154 13.63 -13.63 -12.83
C GLY A 154 12.20 -13.05 -12.81
N ILE A 155 11.32 -13.50 -13.71
CA ILE A 155 9.99 -12.89 -13.85
C ILE A 155 9.15 -13.03 -12.58
N ALA A 156 9.13 -14.23 -11.97
CA ALA A 156 8.38 -14.50 -10.76
C ALA A 156 9.16 -14.10 -9.50
N ASP A 157 10.48 -14.28 -9.55
CA ASP A 157 11.40 -14.09 -8.43
C ASP A 157 12.50 -13.10 -8.83
N ASP A 158 12.38 -11.82 -8.46
CA ASP A 158 11.19 -11.17 -7.85
C ASP A 158 10.74 -9.91 -8.64
N LYS A 159 10.95 -9.93 -9.96
CA LYS A 159 10.52 -8.82 -10.82
C LYS A 159 9.01 -8.61 -10.80
N GLN A 160 8.24 -9.67 -10.54
CA GLN A 160 6.78 -9.59 -10.35
C GLN A 160 6.39 -8.96 -9.01
N GLY A 161 7.12 -9.18 -7.92
CA GLY A 161 6.93 -8.44 -6.67
C GLY A 161 7.14 -6.94 -6.86
N ILE A 162 8.23 -6.56 -7.54
CA ILE A 162 8.52 -5.16 -7.88
C ILE A 162 7.39 -4.54 -8.71
N ALA A 163 7.00 -5.20 -9.80
CA ALA A 163 5.91 -4.71 -10.65
C ALA A 163 4.59 -4.57 -9.87
N THR A 164 4.27 -5.56 -9.03
CA THR A 164 3.06 -5.52 -8.18
C THR A 164 3.08 -4.34 -7.22
N ILE A 165 4.22 -4.02 -6.60
CA ILE A 165 4.37 -2.85 -5.72
C ILE A 165 4.15 -1.56 -6.52
N ILE A 166 4.84 -1.38 -7.65
CA ILE A 166 4.74 -0.17 -8.48
C ILE A 166 3.28 0.08 -8.88
N HIS A 167 2.59 -0.96 -9.38
CA HIS A 167 1.21 -0.83 -9.83
C HIS A 167 0.24 -0.68 -8.65
N SER A 168 0.51 -1.27 -7.48
CA SER A 168 -0.30 -1.02 -6.27
C SER A 168 -0.22 0.45 -5.86
N VAL A 169 0.97 1.05 -5.87
CA VAL A 169 1.14 2.49 -5.61
C VAL A 169 0.38 3.33 -6.65
N ALA A 170 0.46 2.97 -7.92
CA ALA A 170 -0.29 3.65 -8.99
C ALA A 170 -1.81 3.58 -8.78
N LEU A 171 -2.37 2.42 -8.37
CA LEU A 171 -3.79 2.31 -8.01
C LEU A 171 -4.15 3.23 -6.84
N LEU A 172 -3.35 3.27 -5.78
CA LEU A 172 -3.61 4.16 -4.64
C LEU A 172 -3.68 5.63 -5.10
N GLN A 173 -2.82 6.05 -6.03
CA GLN A 173 -2.87 7.38 -6.61
C GLN A 173 -4.15 7.63 -7.41
N LYS A 174 -4.54 6.70 -8.28
CA LYS A 174 -5.77 6.78 -9.09
C LYS A 174 -7.02 6.86 -8.22
N LEU A 175 -7.03 6.14 -7.10
CA LEU A 175 -8.09 6.17 -6.10
C LEU A 175 -8.06 7.43 -5.22
N ASN A 176 -7.02 8.27 -5.34
CA ASN A 176 -6.71 9.34 -4.39
C ASN A 176 -6.73 8.85 -2.92
N PHE A 177 -6.30 7.61 -2.71
CA PHE A 177 -6.25 7.01 -1.38
C PHE A 177 -5.02 7.52 -0.63
N LYS A 178 -5.26 8.18 0.51
CA LYS A 178 -4.19 8.79 1.33
C LYS A 178 -4.31 8.46 2.82
N ASP A 179 -5.16 7.50 3.19
CA ASP A 179 -5.38 7.13 4.59
C ASP A 179 -4.27 6.20 5.14
N TYR A 180 -3.03 6.64 4.98
CA TYR A 180 -1.82 6.09 5.58
C TYR A 180 -0.92 7.24 5.99
N GLY A 181 -0.07 7.05 7.00
CA GLY A 181 0.89 8.07 7.41
C GLY A 181 2.13 8.05 6.53
N THR A 182 2.77 6.88 6.39
CA THR A 182 3.94 6.71 5.52
C THR A 182 3.92 5.34 4.88
N LEU A 183 4.06 5.31 3.56
CA LEU A 183 4.33 4.11 2.79
C LEU A 183 5.78 4.18 2.32
N THR A 184 6.58 3.21 2.73
CA THR A 184 7.96 3.04 2.28
C THR A 184 8.03 1.83 1.35
N VAL A 185 8.64 2.01 0.18
CA VAL A 185 9.07 0.92 -0.70
C VAL A 185 10.57 0.78 -0.53
N LEU A 186 11.06 -0.44 -0.27
CA LEU A 186 12.48 -0.76 -0.23
C LEU A 186 12.76 -1.95 -1.12
N ILE A 187 13.61 -1.77 -2.13
CA ILE A 187 13.97 -2.84 -3.07
C ILE A 187 15.48 -3.00 -3.04
N ASN A 188 15.99 -4.09 -2.46
CA ASN A 188 17.43 -4.38 -2.42
C ASN A 188 17.87 -5.14 -3.68
N GLY A 189 19.18 -5.28 -3.85
CA GLY A 189 19.80 -5.89 -5.03
C GLY A 189 20.80 -6.99 -4.69
N ASP A 190 20.56 -7.70 -3.59
CA ASP A 190 21.47 -8.72 -3.04
C ASP A 190 20.73 -9.82 -2.23
N GLU A 191 19.43 -9.99 -2.43
CA GLU A 191 18.63 -10.97 -1.67
C GLU A 191 19.09 -12.40 -1.95
N GLU A 192 19.40 -12.69 -3.21
CA GLU A 192 19.74 -14.04 -3.69
C GLU A 192 21.13 -14.50 -3.21
N ILE A 193 21.87 -13.61 -2.54
CA ILE A 193 23.12 -13.86 -1.83
C ILE A 193 22.99 -13.59 -0.32
N SER A 194 21.77 -13.70 0.21
CA SER A 194 21.39 -13.57 1.62
C SER A 194 21.41 -12.14 2.18
N SER A 195 21.19 -11.13 1.35
CA SER A 195 21.10 -9.70 1.74
C SER A 195 22.27 -9.21 2.61
N PRO A 196 23.55 -9.42 2.21
CA PRO A 196 24.70 -9.05 3.03
C PRO A 196 24.82 -7.53 3.25
N GLY A 197 24.12 -6.70 2.47
CA GLY A 197 24.14 -5.25 2.53
C GLY A 197 22.94 -4.56 3.18
N TRP A 198 21.84 -5.26 3.47
CA TRP A 198 20.55 -4.67 3.85
C TRP A 198 19.77 -5.45 4.91
#